data_AF-A0A495X8L1-F1
#
_entry.id   AF-A0A495X8L1-F1
#
_cell.length_a   1.000
_cell.length_b   1.000
_cell.length_c   1.000
_cell.angle_alpha   90.00
_cell.angle_beta   90.00
_cell.angle_gamma   90.00
#
_symmetry.space_group_name_H-M   'P 1'
#
loop_
_entity.id
_entity.type
_entity.pdbx_description
1 polymer ?
#
loop_
_entity_poly.entity_id
_entity_poly.type
_entity_poly.pdbx_seq_one_letter_code
_entity_poly.pdbx_strand_id
1 'polypeptide(L)'
;MIRDDWKTATGASLGLRAAVHLLTFTAVPDQPGFGDLVTILDLPWDGEIVRMGQVTDWAAVVDFAAAADVPDRDRRMIAMAAGYAGGPPVDLEAAVGFAGDPAAAQRVIEAFAIATGHGDRWELTERPAPSA
;
A
#
# COMPACT_ATOMS: atom_id res chain seq x y z
N MET A 1 -21.46 -21.43 -1.86
CA MET A 1 -20.23 -21.23 -2.66
C MET A 1 -20.13 -19.73 -2.91
N ILE A 2 -19.48 -19.00 -2.00
CA ILE A 2 -19.33 -17.52 -2.04
C ILE A 2 -17.84 -17.26 -1.86
N ARG A 3 -17.08 -17.24 -2.95
CA ARG A 3 -15.63 -16.95 -2.94
C ARG A 3 -15.18 -16.48 -4.32
N ASP A 4 -15.67 -15.33 -4.81
CA ASP A 4 -14.94 -14.52 -5.81
C ASP A 4 -15.58 -13.14 -6.10
N ASP A 5 -16.83 -12.91 -5.68
CA ASP A 5 -17.60 -11.72 -6.06
C ASP A 5 -17.04 -10.38 -5.54
N TRP A 6 -16.24 -10.40 -4.48
CA TRP A 6 -15.66 -9.17 -3.90
C TRP A 6 -14.60 -8.52 -4.80
N LYS A 7 -13.84 -9.32 -5.57
CA LYS A 7 -12.80 -8.78 -6.48
C LYS A 7 -13.44 -8.00 -7.62
N THR A 8 -14.57 -8.50 -8.12
CA THR A 8 -15.36 -7.87 -9.17
C THR A 8 -16.13 -6.65 -8.64
N ALA A 9 -16.60 -6.69 -7.40
CA ALA A 9 -17.32 -5.58 -6.77
C ALA A 9 -16.41 -4.39 -6.37
N THR A 10 -15.14 -4.65 -6.05
CA THR A 10 -14.18 -3.62 -5.61
C THR A 10 -13.14 -3.24 -6.67
N GLY A 11 -12.98 -4.04 -7.72
CA GLY A 11 -11.93 -3.85 -8.73
C GLY A 11 -10.50 -4.04 -8.20
N ALA A 12 -10.33 -4.57 -6.98
CA ALA A 12 -9.03 -4.60 -6.30
C ALA A 12 -8.12 -5.71 -6.86
N SER A 13 -7.27 -5.35 -7.81
CA SER A 13 -6.13 -6.18 -8.22
C SER A 13 -5.18 -6.44 -7.05
N LEU A 14 -4.34 -7.48 -7.15
CA LEU A 14 -3.29 -7.73 -6.13
C LEU A 14 -2.35 -6.53 -5.97
N GLY A 15 -2.07 -5.83 -7.08
CA GLY A 15 -1.29 -4.59 -7.08
C GLY A 15 -1.97 -3.46 -6.31
N LEU A 16 -3.27 -3.21 -6.55
CA LEU A 16 -4.03 -2.21 -5.77
C LEU A 16 -4.07 -2.56 -4.28
N ARG A 17 -4.18 -3.85 -3.95
CA ARG A 17 -4.16 -4.30 -2.55
C ARG A 17 -2.79 -4.05 -1.89
N ALA A 18 -1.70 -4.27 -2.61
CA ALA A 18 -0.35 -3.93 -2.15
C ALA A 18 -0.14 -2.42 -2.00
N ALA A 19 -0.69 -1.62 -2.92
CA ALA A 19 -0.63 -0.16 -2.87
C ALA A 19 -1.34 0.40 -1.61
N VAL A 20 -2.57 -0.07 -1.36
CA VAL A 20 -3.35 0.32 -0.16
C VAL A 20 -2.65 -0.15 1.12
N HIS A 21 -2.04 -1.33 1.12
CA HIS A 21 -1.23 -1.80 2.26
C HIS A 21 -0.11 -0.81 2.58
N LEU A 22 0.69 -0.39 1.60
CA LEU A 22 1.76 0.58 1.84
C LEU A 22 1.23 1.94 2.31
N LEU A 23 0.18 2.46 1.67
CA LEU A 23 -0.48 3.70 2.08
C LEU A 23 -0.90 3.68 3.56
N THR A 24 -1.42 2.54 4.04
CA THR A 24 -1.89 2.35 5.41
C THR A 24 -0.78 2.50 6.46
N PHE A 25 0.47 2.25 6.09
CA PHE A 25 1.62 2.36 7.01
C PHE A 25 2.40 3.68 6.88
N THR A 26 1.77 4.69 6.28
CA THR A 26 2.29 6.06 6.20
C THR A 26 1.39 7.01 6.99
N ALA A 27 1.91 8.19 7.32
CA ALA A 27 1.14 9.29 7.89
C ALA A 27 0.42 10.12 6.81
N VAL A 28 0.53 9.76 5.53
CA VAL A 28 -0.06 10.52 4.41
C VAL A 28 -1.58 10.60 4.49
N PRO A 29 -2.32 9.52 4.83
CA PRO A 29 -3.77 9.59 4.99
C PRO A 29 -4.27 10.57 6.06
N ASP A 30 -3.44 10.84 7.07
CA ASP A 30 -3.77 11.74 8.18
C ASP A 30 -3.51 13.21 7.86
N GLN A 31 -2.86 13.51 6.72
CA GLN A 31 -2.55 14.87 6.32
C GLN A 31 -3.82 15.60 5.85
N PRO A 32 -4.00 16.88 6.24
CA PRO A 32 -5.10 17.70 5.76
C PRO A 32 -5.17 17.73 4.22
N GLY A 33 -6.36 17.53 3.66
CA GLY A 33 -6.58 17.51 2.21
C GLY A 33 -6.43 16.14 1.54
N PHE A 34 -5.93 15.11 2.24
CA PHE A 34 -5.86 13.77 1.65
C PHE A 34 -7.23 13.23 1.24
N GLY A 35 -8.28 13.58 1.99
CA GLY A 35 -9.65 13.18 1.69
C GLY A 35 -10.14 13.59 0.30
N ASP A 36 -9.59 14.65 -0.29
CA ASP A 36 -9.94 15.11 -1.64
C ASP A 36 -9.44 14.16 -2.74
N LEU A 37 -8.51 13.25 -2.40
CA LEU A 37 -7.96 12.23 -3.29
C LEU A 37 -8.71 10.89 -3.18
N VAL A 38 -9.69 10.80 -2.28
CA VAL A 38 -10.41 9.56 -1.97
C VAL A 38 -11.84 9.68 -2.48
N THR A 39 -12.20 8.80 -3.41
CA THR A 39 -13.59 8.60 -3.81
C THR A 39 -14.29 7.72 -2.78
N ILE A 40 -15.43 8.17 -2.27
CA ILE A 40 -16.26 7.39 -1.35
C ILE A 40 -17.31 6.62 -2.14
N LEU A 41 -17.35 5.30 -1.94
CA LEU A 41 -18.29 4.38 -2.56
C LEU A 41 -19.09 3.65 -1.49
N ASP A 42 -20.40 3.55 -1.68
CA ASP A 42 -21.28 2.76 -0.84
C ASP A 42 -21.50 1.39 -1.53
N LEU A 43 -21.00 0.32 -0.90
CA LEU A 43 -21.01 -1.03 -1.44
C LEU A 43 -21.95 -1.92 -0.63
N PRO A 44 -22.91 -2.61 -1.26
CA PRO A 44 -23.72 -3.62 -0.58
C PRO A 44 -22.86 -4.83 -0.22
N TRP A 45 -22.80 -5.17 1.06
CA TRP A 45 -22.05 -6.31 1.61
C TRP A 45 -22.87 -7.02 2.70
N ASP A 46 -23.14 -8.31 2.52
CA ASP A 46 -23.91 -9.15 3.47
C ASP A 46 -25.24 -8.53 3.96
N GLY A 47 -25.94 -7.81 3.09
CA GLY A 47 -27.22 -7.16 3.41
C GLY A 47 -27.11 -5.79 4.07
N GLU A 48 -25.89 -5.31 4.30
CA GLU A 48 -25.58 -3.96 4.79
C GLU A 48 -24.94 -3.10 3.70
N ILE A 49 -24.90 -1.78 3.89
CA ILE A 49 -24.12 -0.86 3.06
C ILE A 49 -22.81 -0.55 3.79
N VAL A 50 -21.69 -0.95 3.19
CA VAL A 50 -20.34 -0.63 3.67
C VAL A 50 -19.80 0.54 2.87
N ARG A 51 -19.36 1.59 3.57
CA ARG A 51 -18.70 2.73 2.96
C ARG A 51 -17.21 2.44 2.79
N MET A 52 -16.73 2.50 1.55
CA MET A 52 -15.34 2.30 1.17
C MET A 52 -14.74 3.59 0.61
N GLY A 53 -13.53 3.93 1.04
CA GLY A 53 -12.70 4.93 0.37
C GLY A 53 -11.81 4.27 -0.68
N GLN A 54 -11.77 4.83 -1.89
CA GLN A 54 -10.96 4.36 -3.00
C GLN A 54 -10.08 5.48 -3.54
N VAL A 55 -8.78 5.21 -3.62
CA VAL A 55 -7.81 6.03 -4.36
C VAL A 55 -7.78 5.54 -5.81
N THR A 56 -8.09 6.45 -6.74
CA THR A 56 -8.10 6.16 -8.19
C THR A 56 -6.94 6.83 -8.93
N ASP A 57 -6.52 8.01 -8.47
CA ASP A 57 -5.37 8.74 -9.01
C ASP A 57 -4.17 8.64 -8.07
N TRP A 58 -3.36 7.60 -8.27
CA TRP A 58 -2.16 7.38 -7.48
C TRP A 58 -1.03 8.37 -7.82
N ALA A 59 -1.05 9.01 -8.99
CA ALA A 59 -0.09 10.06 -9.31
C ALA A 59 -0.35 11.31 -8.46
N ALA A 60 -1.62 11.69 -8.32
CA ALA A 60 -2.01 12.78 -7.42
C ALA A 60 -1.64 12.49 -5.96
N VAL A 61 -1.70 11.23 -5.51
CA VAL A 61 -1.25 10.84 -4.16
C VAL A 61 0.27 10.99 -4.00
N VAL A 62 1.07 10.69 -5.03
CA VAL A 62 2.52 10.94 -5.02
C VAL A 62 2.82 12.43 -4.90
N ASP A 63 2.17 13.26 -5.71
CA ASP A 63 2.35 14.72 -5.68
C ASP A 63 1.92 15.31 -4.34
N PHE A 64 0.81 14.83 -3.77
CA PHE A 64 0.37 15.20 -2.44
C PHE A 64 1.38 14.82 -1.36
N ALA A 65 1.88 13.58 -1.36
CA ALA A 65 2.88 13.13 -0.39
C ALA A 65 4.20 13.92 -0.52
N ALA A 66 4.58 14.34 -1.73
CA ALA A 66 5.75 15.17 -1.96
C ALA A 66 5.61 16.56 -1.30
N ALA A 67 4.41 17.14 -1.31
CA ALA A 67 4.10 18.44 -0.69
C ALA A 67 3.77 18.35 0.81
N ALA A 68 3.37 17.18 1.31
CA ALA A 68 2.95 16.98 2.69
C ALA A 68 4.13 16.99 3.68
N ASP A 69 3.83 17.35 4.93
CA ASP A 69 4.76 17.31 6.06
C ASP A 69 4.84 15.89 6.65
N VAL A 70 5.45 14.99 5.87
CA VAL A 70 5.68 13.58 6.25
C VAL A 70 7.17 13.22 6.11
N PRO A 71 7.64 12.17 6.80
CA PRO A 71 9.01 11.69 6.63
C PRO A 71 9.30 11.26 5.18
N ASP A 72 10.56 11.36 4.76
CA ASP A 72 10.98 10.90 3.42
C ASP A 72 10.67 9.41 3.18
N ARG A 73 10.72 8.61 4.26
CA ARG A 73 10.26 7.21 4.28
C ARG A 73 8.86 7.07 3.69
N ASP A 74 7.92 7.90 4.11
CA ASP A 74 6.51 7.82 3.69
C ASP A 74 6.37 8.19 2.21
N ARG A 75 7.08 9.22 1.77
CA ARG A 75 7.12 9.62 0.35
C ARG A 75 7.60 8.47 -0.54
N ARG A 76 8.65 7.76 -0.12
CA ARG A 76 9.16 6.58 -0.83
C ARG A 76 8.17 5.41 -0.82
N MET A 77 7.50 5.16 0.31
CA MET A 77 6.44 4.14 0.39
C MET A 77 5.26 4.47 -0.52
N ILE A 78 4.87 5.73 -0.64
CA ILE A 78 3.83 6.18 -1.58
C ILE A 78 4.27 6.02 -3.03
N ALA A 79 5.51 6.35 -3.37
CA ALA A 79 6.03 6.12 -4.72
C ALA A 79 5.93 4.62 -5.10
N MET A 80 6.33 3.71 -4.20
CA MET A 80 6.15 2.26 -4.38
C MET A 80 4.67 1.85 -4.50
N ALA A 81 3.79 2.42 -3.67
CA ALA A 81 2.35 2.16 -3.75
C ALA A 81 1.78 2.51 -5.14
N ALA A 82 2.16 3.67 -5.68
CA ALA A 82 1.75 4.09 -7.03
C ALA A 82 2.25 3.13 -8.11
N GLY A 83 3.48 2.61 -7.99
CA GLY A 83 3.99 1.55 -8.87
C GLY A 83 3.14 0.28 -8.84
N TYR A 84 2.78 -0.20 -7.66
CA TYR A 84 1.91 -1.36 -7.51
C TYR A 84 0.49 -1.13 -8.06
N ALA A 85 -0.01 0.09 -8.00
CA ALA A 85 -1.32 0.46 -8.51
C ALA A 85 -1.42 0.53 -10.06
N GLY A 86 -0.33 0.24 -10.78
CA GLY A 86 -0.26 0.31 -12.25
C GLY A 86 0.46 1.55 -12.79
N GLY A 87 1.11 2.33 -11.92
CA GLY A 87 2.03 3.38 -12.30
C GLY A 87 3.37 2.83 -12.85
N PRO A 88 4.35 3.71 -13.11
CA PRO A 88 5.68 3.31 -13.56
C PRO A 88 6.31 2.28 -12.62
N PRO A 89 7.08 1.30 -13.13
CA PRO A 89 7.78 0.36 -12.27
C PRO A 89 8.71 1.11 -11.32
N VAL A 90 8.61 0.80 -10.03
CA VAL A 90 9.51 1.40 -9.03
C VAL A 90 10.75 0.54 -8.93
N ASP A 91 11.91 1.21 -8.96
CA ASP A 91 13.20 0.56 -8.86
C ASP A 91 13.32 -0.20 -7.53
N LEU A 92 13.76 -1.46 -7.58
CA LEU A 92 14.04 -2.28 -6.41
C LEU A 92 15.16 -1.69 -5.55
N GLU A 93 16.03 -0.82 -6.11
CA GLU A 93 16.97 -0.03 -5.31
C GLU A 93 16.25 0.89 -4.30
N ALA A 94 15.03 1.35 -4.61
CA ALA A 94 14.24 2.14 -3.65
C ALA A 94 13.83 1.30 -2.42
N ALA A 95 13.66 -0.02 -2.58
CA ALA A 95 13.39 -0.94 -1.48
C ALA A 95 14.63 -1.17 -0.59
N VAL A 96 15.85 -1.14 -1.16
CA VAL A 96 17.11 -1.17 -0.40
C VAL A 96 17.26 0.07 0.48
N GLY A 97 16.65 1.19 0.06
CA GLY A 97 16.59 2.44 0.83
C GLY A 97 15.94 2.34 2.21
N PHE A 98 15.26 1.23 2.54
CA PHE A 98 14.65 0.98 3.85
C PHE A 98 15.50 0.10 4.77
N ALA A 99 16.71 -0.31 4.38
CA ALA A 99 17.56 -1.18 5.20
C ALA A 99 17.88 -0.62 6.60
N GLY A 100 17.82 0.72 6.77
CA GLY A 100 17.98 1.39 8.07
C GLY A 100 16.69 1.51 8.91
N ASP A 101 15.54 1.08 8.37
CA ASP A 101 14.23 1.10 9.03
C ASP A 101 13.58 -0.29 8.88
N PRO A 102 13.83 -1.22 9.82
CA PRO A 102 13.32 -2.59 9.74
C PRO A 102 11.79 -2.66 9.65
N ALA A 103 11.07 -1.75 10.31
CA ALA A 103 9.61 -1.71 10.27
C ALA A 103 9.12 -1.34 8.87
N ALA A 104 9.72 -0.32 8.24
CA ALA A 104 9.39 0.04 6.87
C ALA A 104 9.77 -1.07 5.88
N ALA A 105 10.95 -1.66 6.02
CA ALA A 105 11.39 -2.77 5.17
C ALA A 105 10.43 -3.96 5.22
N GLN A 106 9.93 -4.31 6.42
CA GLN A 106 8.91 -5.34 6.58
C GLN A 106 7.64 -5.00 5.78
N ARG A 107 7.12 -3.77 5.84
CA ARG A 107 5.90 -3.38 5.10
C ARG A 107 6.08 -3.44 3.59
N VAL A 108 7.29 -3.16 3.10
CA VAL A 108 7.63 -3.29 1.68
C VAL A 108 7.63 -4.75 1.23
N ILE A 109 8.19 -5.64 2.05
CA ILE A 109 8.19 -7.10 1.79
C ILE A 109 6.76 -7.65 1.82
N GLU A 110 5.95 -7.22 2.79
CA GLU A 110 4.52 -7.53 2.88
C GLU A 110 3.77 -7.12 1.62
N ALA A 111 3.96 -5.88 1.15
CA ALA A 111 3.35 -5.39 -0.08
C ALA A 111 3.78 -6.20 -1.31
N PHE A 112 5.06 -6.54 -1.42
CA PHE A 112 5.56 -7.41 -2.50
C PHE A 112 4.91 -8.80 -2.46
N ALA A 113 4.79 -9.40 -1.27
CA ALA A 113 4.13 -10.69 -1.10
C ALA A 113 2.65 -10.60 -1.50
N ILE A 114 1.94 -9.53 -1.12
CA ILE A 114 0.56 -9.28 -1.54
C ILE A 114 0.47 -9.16 -3.07
N ALA A 115 1.31 -8.33 -3.69
CA ALA A 115 1.31 -8.09 -5.14
C ALA A 115 1.54 -9.36 -5.95
N THR A 116 2.35 -10.30 -5.42
CA THR A 116 2.67 -11.58 -6.06
C THR A 116 1.74 -12.73 -5.66
N GLY A 117 0.70 -12.47 -4.85
CA GLY A 117 -0.28 -13.48 -4.44
C GLY A 117 0.16 -14.39 -3.29
N HIS A 118 1.23 -14.03 -2.58
CA HIS A 118 1.80 -14.75 -1.43
C HIS A 118 1.50 -14.08 -0.08
N GLY A 119 0.66 -13.04 -0.02
CA GLY A 119 0.44 -12.21 1.17
C GLY A 119 0.11 -12.97 2.48
N ASP A 120 -0.51 -14.15 2.39
CA ASP A 120 -0.87 -15.01 3.54
C ASP A 120 0.11 -16.19 3.78
N ARG A 121 1.26 -16.24 3.09
CA ARG A 121 2.14 -17.43 3.00
C ARG A 121 3.64 -17.15 3.16
N TRP A 122 4.03 -16.12 3.91
CA TRP A 122 5.45 -15.83 4.14
C TRP A 122 5.74 -15.63 5.63
N GLU A 123 6.98 -15.90 6.03
CA GLU A 123 7.51 -15.71 7.38
C GLU A 123 8.81 -14.90 7.27
N LEU A 124 8.93 -13.80 8.02
CA LEU A 124 10.16 -13.03 8.12
C LEU A 124 11.05 -13.65 9.20
N THR A 125 12.19 -14.17 8.80
CA THR A 125 13.21 -14.64 9.74
C THR A 125 14.24 -13.54 9.97
N GLU A 126 14.39 -13.07 11.22
CA GLU A 126 15.45 -12.14 11.58
C GLU A 126 16.82 -12.79 11.36
N ARG A 127 17.78 -12.02 10.85
CA ARG A 127 19.16 -12.48 10.75
C ARG A 127 19.71 -12.68 12.17
N PRO A 128 20.30 -13.84 12.50
CA PRO A 128 20.95 -14.04 13.80
C PRO A 128 22.03 -12.98 14.01
N ALA A 129 22.13 -12.46 15.24
CA ALA A 129 23.24 -11.57 15.59
C ALA A 129 24.58 -12.28 15.33
N PRO A 130 25.59 -11.58 14.78
CA PRO A 130 26.90 -12.18 14.57
C PRO A 130 27.45 -12.68 15.91
N SER A 131 27.98 -13.91 15.90
CA SER A 131 28.64 -14.49 17.06
C SER A 131 29.83 -13.60 17.46
N ALA A 132 29.87 -13.19 18.72
CA ALA A 132 30.96 -12.39 19.31
C ALA A 132 32.27 -13.19 19.38
#